data_AF-A0A815P8L7-F1
#
_entry.id   AF-A0A815P8L7-F1
#
_cell.length_a   1.000
_cell.length_b   1.000
_cell.length_c   1.000
_cell.angle_alpha   90.00
_cell.angle_beta   90.00
_cell.angle_gamma   90.00
#
_symmetry.space_group_name_H-M   'P 1'
#
loop_
_entity.id
_entity.type
_entity.pdbx_description
1 polymer ?
#
loop_
_entity_poly.entity_id
_entity_poly.type
_entity_poly.pdbx_seq_one_letter_code
_entity_poly.pdbx_strand_id
1 'polypeptide(L)' 'MSTTSITSTTKTTTTSTTSTTTTTTSSTTSTTKTTTTTTTSTTTTTTTSSTS' A
#
# COMPACT_ATOMS: atom_id res chain seq x y z
N MET A 1 -30.84 -18.35 -29.84
CA MET A 1 -29.86 -17.29 -29.50
C MET A 1 -29.07 -17.82 -28.31
N SER A 2 -27.92 -18.46 -28.55
CA SER A 2 -27.13 -19.06 -27.47
C SER A 2 -26.46 -17.95 -26.68
N THR A 3 -26.64 -17.94 -25.35
CA THR A 3 -25.95 -17.03 -24.45
C THR A 3 -24.46 -17.35 -24.47
N THR A 4 -23.60 -16.43 -24.91
CA THR A 4 -22.16 -16.53 -24.72
C THR A 4 -21.86 -16.41 -23.22
N SER A 5 -21.40 -17.49 -22.58
CA SER A 5 -21.01 -17.45 -21.16
C SER A 5 -19.70 -16.69 -21.01
N ILE A 6 -19.76 -15.44 -20.53
CA ILE A 6 -18.57 -14.66 -20.20
C ILE A 6 -18.02 -15.17 -18.87
N THR A 7 -16.89 -15.87 -18.89
CA THR A 7 -16.15 -16.17 -17.68
C THR A 7 -15.47 -14.89 -17.18
N SER A 8 -15.93 -14.35 -16.06
CA SER A 8 -15.23 -13.28 -15.35
C SER A 8 -14.24 -13.88 -14.37
N THR A 9 -13.01 -13.37 -14.37
CA THR A 9 -11.99 -13.74 -13.38
C THR A 9 -11.76 -12.57 -12.44
N THR A 10 -11.92 -12.79 -11.15
CA THR A 10 -11.56 -11.82 -10.11
C THR A 10 -10.12 -12.04 -9.67
N LYS A 11 -9.26 -11.05 -9.84
CA LYS A 11 -7.85 -11.08 -9.40
C LYS A 11 -7.65 -10.10 -8.25
N THR A 12 -7.25 -10.62 -7.09
CA THR A 12 -6.89 -9.81 -5.92
C THR A 12 -5.37 -9.71 -5.83
N THR A 13 -4.84 -8.49 -5.74
CA THR A 13 -3.40 -8.21 -5.54
C THR A 13 -3.21 -7.40 -4.26
N THR A 14 -2.39 -7.89 -3.34
CA THR A 14 -2.05 -7.20 -2.09
C THR A 14 -0.62 -6.69 -2.16
N THR A 15 -0.42 -5.40 -1.95
CA THR A 15 0.91 -4.75 -1.92
C THR A 15 1.15 -4.16 -0.54
N SER A 16 2.31 -4.45 0.06
CA SER A 16 2.74 -3.85 1.33
C SER A 16 3.92 -2.93 1.09
N THR A 17 3.81 -1.69 1.54
CA THR A 17 4.86 -0.67 1.45
C THR A 17 5.31 -0.30 2.87
N THR A 18 6.60 -0.44 3.14
CA THR A 18 7.22 0.00 4.40
C THR A 18 7.99 1.29 4.17
N SER A 19 7.62 2.34 4.90
CA SER A 19 8.25 3.67 4.82
C SER A 19 8.89 4.01 6.17
N THR A 20 10.14 4.47 6.14
CA THR A 20 10.87 4.94 7.33
C THR A 20 11.13 6.43 7.22
N THR A 21 10.64 7.20 8.19
CA THR A 21 10.83 8.66 8.27
C THR A 21 11.62 8.99 9.52
N THR A 22 12.77 9.66 9.34
CA THR A 22 13.59 10.15 10.46
C THR A 22 13.44 11.66 10.58
N THR A 23 12.99 12.13 11.74
CA THR A 23 12.83 13.54 12.08
C THR A 23 13.85 13.93 13.15
N THR A 24 14.71 14.89 12.83
CA THR A 24 15.66 15.47 13.78
C THR A 24 15.10 16.79 14.30
N THR A 25 14.88 16.88 15.61
CA THR A 25 14.43 18.11 16.28
C THR A 25 15.60 18.70 17.07
N SER A 26 16.05 19.87 16.64
CA SER A 26 16.98 20.70 17.42
C SER A 26 16.21 21.37 18.54
N SER A 27 16.53 21.02 19.79
CA SER A 27 15.97 21.70 20.97
C SER A 27 16.92 22.82 21.44
N THR A 28 16.37 23.86 22.08
CA THR A 28 17.11 25.00 22.67
C THR A 28 18.16 24.56 23.70
N THR A 29 18.08 23.33 24.20
CA THR A 29 18.99 22.73 25.19
C THR A 29 20.07 21.87 24.53
N SER A 30 20.75 22.34 23.48
CA SER A 30 21.96 21.74 22.82
C SER A 30 21.98 20.22 22.59
N THR A 31 20.84 19.54 22.68
CA THR A 31 20.68 18.10 22.56
C THR A 31 19.82 17.86 21.34
N THR A 32 20.45 17.29 20.32
CA THR A 32 19.78 16.86 19.09
C THR A 32 18.93 15.64 19.41
N LYS A 33 17.61 15.74 19.27
CA LYS A 33 16.70 14.62 19.44
C LYS A 33 16.34 14.05 18.06
N THR A 34 16.81 12.84 17.77
CA THR A 34 16.46 12.11 16.55
C THR A 34 15.30 11.16 16.85
N THR A 35 14.19 11.28 16.12
CA THR A 35 13.03 10.38 16.21
C THR A 35 12.87 9.66 14.88
N THR A 36 12.89 8.32 14.89
CA THR A 36 12.65 7.49 13.70
C THR A 36 11.29 6.84 13.81
N THR A 37 10.42 7.07 12.81
CA THR A 37 9.09 6.50 12.71
C THR A 37 9.04 5.56 11.50
N THR A 38 8.67 4.31 11.73
CA THR A 38 8.44 3.33 10.66
C THR A 38 6.94 3.11 10.49
N THR A 39 6.44 3.24 9.27
CA THR A 39 5.03 3.03 8.93
C THR A 39 4.93 1.97 7.85
N THR A 40 4.16 0.92 8.13
CA THR A 40 3.83 -0.13 7.14
C THR A 40 2.40 0.09 6.67
N SER A 41 2.22 0.25 5.37
CA SER A 41 0.92 0.41 4.73
C SER A 41 0.62 -0.79 3.84
N THR A 42 -0.58 -1.36 3.98
CA THR A 42 -1.06 -2.46 3.13
C THR A 42 -2.16 -1.94 2.23
N THR A 43 -1.98 -2.10 0.92
CA THR A 43 -2.97 -1.74 -0.10
C THR A 43 -3.42 -3.00 -0.83
N THR A 44 -4.72 -3.29 -0.78
CA THR A 44 -5.34 -4.41 -1.49
C THR A 44 -6.12 -3.88 -2.69
N THR A 45 -5.78 -4.34 -3.89
CA THR A 45 -6.45 -3.97 -5.13
C THR A 45 -7.13 -5.20 -5.73
N THR A 46 -8.44 -5.12 -5.94
CA THR A 46 -9.24 -6.16 -6.60
C THR A 46 -9.56 -5.70 -8.02
N THR A 47 -9.19 -6.49 -9.02
CA THR A 47 -9.51 -6.24 -10.44
C THR A 47 -10.42 -7.35 -10.94
N THR A 48 -11.59 -6.99 -11.46
CA THR A 48 -12.49 -7.93 -12.13
C THR A 48 -12.33 -7.75 -13.63
N SER A 49 -11.84 -8.78 -14.33
CA SER A 49 -11.71 -8.77 -15.79
C SER A 49 -12.67 -9.79 -16.40
N SER A 50 -13.33 -9.39 -17.49
CA SER A 50 -14.11 -10.26 -18.36
C SER A 50 -13.28 -10.57 -19.60
N THR A 51 -12.89 -11.83 -19.80
CA THR A 51 -12.37 -12.28 -21.09
C THR A 51 -13.56 -12.67 -21.96
N SER A 52 -13.75 -11.97 -23.08
CA SER A 52 -14.77 -12.28 -24.11
C SER A 52 -14.37 -13.48 -24.95
#